data_AF-A0A2E5SW45-F1
#
_entry.id   AF-A0A2E5SW45-F1
#
_cell.length_a   1.000
_cell.length_b   1.000
_cell.length_c   1.000
_cell.angle_alpha   90.00
_cell.angle_beta   90.00
_cell.angle_gamma   90.00
#
_symmetry.space_group_name_H-M   'P 1'
#
loop_
_entity.id
_entity.type
_entity.pdbx_description
1 polymer ?
#
loop_
_entity_poly.entity_id
_entity_poly.type
_entity_poly.pdbx_seq_one_letter_code
_entity_poly.pdbx_strand_id
1 'polypeptide(L)'
;MKLVSFDIDGTLEVGDPPGPLTMDMVRIVKAKGFIIGSCSDRPLSAQRAIWKKHNIEVDFVTSKHMLSDVKGKFLADAYCHIGDREDLDRQYALKAGYDFLWPDEACESEWFR
;
A
#
# COMPACT_ATOMS: atom_id res chain seq x y z
N MET A 1 8.29 -1.35 14.22
CA MET A 1 8.03 -1.86 12.86
C MET A 1 6.71 -1.32 12.37
N LYS A 2 6.63 -0.83 11.13
CA LYS A 2 5.42 -0.22 10.54
C LYS A 2 4.91 -1.06 9.38
N LEU A 3 3.62 -1.01 9.10
CA LEU A 3 2.99 -1.66 7.95
C LEU A 3 2.38 -0.62 7.02
N VAL A 4 2.72 -0.72 5.72
CA VAL A 4 2.15 0.14 4.68
C VAL A 4 1.45 -0.72 3.63
N SER A 5 0.18 -0.41 3.41
CA SER A 5 -0.66 -1.01 2.39
C SER A 5 -0.86 -0.02 1.25
N PHE A 6 -0.54 -0.39 0.02
CA PHE A 6 -0.67 0.48 -1.15
C PHE A 6 -1.89 0.07 -2.00
N ASP A 7 -2.77 1.01 -2.34
CA ASP A 7 -3.50 0.88 -3.60
C ASP A 7 -2.52 0.99 -4.79
N ILE A 8 -2.99 0.73 -6.00
CA ILE A 8 -2.17 0.72 -7.22
C ILE A 8 -2.58 1.86 -8.14
N ASP A 9 -3.86 1.98 -8.45
CA ASP A 9 -4.37 2.92 -9.46
C ASP A 9 -4.51 4.31 -8.82
N GLY A 10 -4.04 5.36 -9.49
CA GLY A 10 -3.94 6.71 -8.92
C GLY A 10 -2.92 6.86 -7.78
N THR A 11 -2.30 5.77 -7.33
CA THR A 11 -1.40 5.75 -6.15
C THR A 11 0.05 5.50 -6.54
N LEU A 12 0.35 4.37 -7.19
CA LEU A 12 1.70 4.03 -7.64
C LEU A 12 1.94 4.50 -9.07
N GLU A 13 3.18 4.81 -9.43
CA GLU A 13 3.57 5.24 -10.79
C GLU A 13 3.24 4.21 -11.88
N VAL A 14 2.99 2.96 -11.48
CA VAL A 14 2.64 1.82 -12.34
C VAL A 14 1.14 1.54 -12.40
N GLY A 15 0.33 2.36 -11.74
CA GLY A 15 -1.13 2.34 -11.80
C GLY A 15 -1.70 2.78 -13.15
N ASP A 16 -3.01 2.64 -13.30
CA ASP A 16 -3.81 3.10 -14.43
C ASP A 16 -5.11 3.76 -13.93
N PRO A 17 -5.14 5.10 -13.75
CA PRO A 17 -4.07 6.04 -14.10
C PRO A 17 -2.85 5.93 -13.17
N PRO A 18 -1.66 6.38 -13.60
CA PRO A 18 -0.47 6.40 -12.73
C PRO A 18 -0.61 7.41 -11.59
N GLY A 19 -0.11 7.05 -10.41
CA GLY A 19 -0.02 7.92 -9.24
C GLY A 19 1.39 8.45 -8.96
N PRO A 20 1.56 9.27 -7.92
CA PRO A 20 2.82 9.97 -7.64
C PRO A 20 3.85 9.10 -6.89
N LEU A 21 3.47 7.99 -6.23
CA LEU A 21 4.44 7.16 -5.53
C LEU A 21 5.27 6.34 -6.52
N THR A 22 6.57 6.61 -6.55
CA THR A 22 7.51 5.86 -7.39
C THR A 22 7.78 4.46 -6.82
N MET A 23 8.20 3.53 -7.67
CA MET A 23 8.61 2.21 -7.20
C MET A 23 9.89 2.28 -6.35
N ASP A 24 10.72 3.32 -6.53
CA ASP A 24 11.90 3.57 -5.68
C ASP A 24 11.52 4.01 -4.27
N MET A 25 10.50 4.84 -4.12
CA MET A 25 9.91 5.17 -2.82
C MET A 25 9.42 3.91 -2.08
N VAL A 26 8.79 2.96 -2.79
CA VAL A 26 8.41 1.66 -2.19
C VAL A 26 9.64 0.86 -1.75
N ARG A 27 10.73 0.87 -2.54
CA ARG A 27 12.00 0.21 -2.16
C ARG A 27 12.63 0.84 -0.92
N ILE A 28 12.58 2.16 -0.78
CA ILE A 28 13.06 2.89 0.40
C ILE A 28 12.32 2.41 1.66
N VAL A 29 10.99 2.34 1.59
CA VAL A 29 10.16 1.85 2.71
C VAL A 29 10.51 0.41 3.07
N LYS A 30 10.66 -0.47 2.06
CA LYS A 30 11.08 -1.86 2.30
C LYS A 30 12.47 -1.92 2.96
N ALA A 31 13.43 -1.13 2.49
CA ALA A 31 14.79 -1.10 3.03
C ALA A 31 14.84 -0.63 4.49
N LYS A 32 13.88 0.19 4.94
CA LYS A 32 13.71 0.58 6.34
C LYS A 32 13.11 -0.53 7.22
N GLY A 33 12.81 -1.71 6.66
CA GLY A 33 12.28 -2.86 7.40
C GLY A 33 10.77 -2.77 7.68
N PHE A 34 10.03 -2.06 6.83
CA PHE A 34 8.57 -1.99 6.94
C PHE A 34 7.95 -3.24 6.32
N ILE A 35 6.79 -3.65 6.86
CA ILE A 35 5.95 -4.65 6.22
C ILE A 35 5.19 -3.93 5.12
N ILE A 36 5.30 -4.40 3.87
CA ILE A 36 4.66 -3.76 2.73
C ILE A 36 3.80 -4.72 1.93
N GLY A 37 2.75 -4.20 1.32
CA GLY A 37 1.88 -4.99 0.44
C GLY A 37 0.89 -4.14 -0.33
N SER A 38 0.19 -4.77 -1.26
CA SER A 38 -0.88 -4.09 -2.01
C SER A 38 -2.27 -4.48 -1.52
N CYS A 39 -3.16 -3.51 -1.60
CA CYS A 39 -4.58 -3.62 -1.35
C CYS A 39 -5.31 -2.83 -2.43
N SER A 40 -5.65 -3.50 -3.53
CA SER A 40 -6.22 -2.89 -4.73
C SER A 40 -7.43 -3.68 -5.23
N ASP A 41 -8.28 -3.05 -6.03
CA ASP A 41 -9.40 -3.70 -6.73
C ASP A 41 -8.93 -4.56 -7.90
N ARG A 42 -7.67 -4.42 -8.32
CA ARG A 42 -7.06 -5.32 -9.32
C ARG A 42 -7.08 -6.77 -8.83
N PRO A 43 -7.28 -7.76 -9.73
CA PRO A 43 -7.16 -9.17 -9.37
C PRO A 43 -5.83 -9.48 -8.70
N LEU A 44 -5.82 -10.35 -7.68
CA LEU A 44 -4.61 -10.65 -6.90
C LEU A 44 -3.43 -11.15 -7.75
N SER A 45 -3.72 -11.86 -8.85
CA SER A 45 -2.71 -12.28 -9.83
C SER A 45 -2.05 -11.10 -10.55
N ALA A 46 -2.83 -10.08 -10.90
CA ALA A 46 -2.34 -8.86 -11.53
C ALA A 46 -1.49 -8.03 -10.57
N GLN A 47 -1.93 -7.89 -9.31
CA GLN A 47 -1.14 -7.23 -8.26
C GLN A 47 0.22 -7.93 -8.08
N ARG A 48 0.23 -9.26 -7.92
CA ARG A 48 1.47 -10.06 -7.82
C ARG A 48 2.38 -9.90 -9.05
N ALA A 49 1.80 -9.83 -10.24
CA ALA A 49 2.56 -9.66 -11.48
C ALA A 49 3.28 -8.31 -11.53
N ILE A 50 2.64 -7.23 -11.05
CA ILE A 50 3.26 -5.90 -10.95
C ILE A 50 4.48 -5.96 -10.04
N TRP A 51 4.32 -6.45 -8.80
CA TRP A 51 5.43 -6.56 -7.86
C TRP A 51 6.60 -7.38 -8.40
N LYS A 52 6.29 -8.53 -9.02
CA LYS A 52 7.29 -9.39 -9.68
C LYS A 52 8.01 -8.67 -10.83
N LYS A 53 7.28 -7.94 -11.68
CA LYS A 53 7.86 -7.19 -12.81
C LYS A 53 8.86 -6.13 -12.35
N HIS A 54 8.62 -5.51 -11.20
CA HIS A 54 9.49 -4.49 -10.62
C HIS A 54 10.55 -5.04 -9.65
N ASN A 55 10.62 -6.37 -9.49
CA ASN A 55 11.53 -7.05 -8.58
C ASN A 55 11.42 -6.53 -7.13
N ILE A 56 10.20 -6.28 -6.68
CA ILE A 56 9.90 -5.90 -5.29
C ILE A 56 9.09 -7.04 -4.70
N GLU A 57 9.69 -7.76 -3.76
CA GLU A 57 8.96 -8.73 -2.95
C GLU A 57 8.17 -7.98 -1.87
N VAL A 58 6.89 -8.32 -1.73
CA VAL A 58 5.99 -7.73 -0.76
C VAL A 58 5.49 -8.83 0.19
N ASP A 59 5.18 -8.45 1.42
CA ASP A 59 4.74 -9.38 2.48
C ASP A 59 3.30 -9.86 2.26
N PHE A 60 2.48 -9.05 1.60
CA PHE A 60 1.09 -9.40 1.30
C PHE A 60 0.57 -8.78 0.00
N VAL A 61 -0.45 -9.43 -0.55
CA VAL A 61 -1.27 -8.95 -1.66
C VAL A 61 -2.71 -9.31 -1.33
N THR A 62 -3.58 -8.30 -1.23
CA THR A 62 -4.95 -8.48 -0.72
C THR A 62 -5.97 -7.61 -1.46
N SER A 63 -7.25 -7.80 -1.14
CA SER A 63 -8.37 -6.97 -1.61
C SER A 63 -8.85 -6.02 -0.51
N LYS A 64 -9.53 -4.91 -0.86
CA LYS A 64 -9.92 -3.83 0.06
C LYS A 64 -10.66 -4.27 1.31
N HIS A 65 -11.58 -5.22 1.18
CA HIS A 65 -12.35 -5.76 2.30
C HIS A 65 -11.55 -6.65 3.27
N MET A 66 -10.30 -7.00 2.94
CA MET A 66 -9.46 -7.93 3.70
C MET A 66 -8.35 -7.24 4.51
N LEU A 67 -8.36 -5.91 4.64
CA LEU A 67 -7.36 -5.17 5.44
C LEU A 67 -7.36 -5.59 6.92
N SER A 68 -8.53 -5.91 7.47
CA SER A 68 -8.66 -6.42 8.84
C SER A 68 -7.91 -7.74 9.04
N ASP A 69 -7.96 -8.63 8.05
CA ASP A 69 -7.25 -9.91 8.08
C ASP A 69 -5.73 -9.72 8.01
N VAL A 70 -5.26 -8.74 7.22
CA VAL A 70 -3.83 -8.38 7.19
C VAL A 70 -3.39 -7.90 8.57
N LYS A 71 -4.17 -7.04 9.22
CA LYS A 71 -3.86 -6.54 10.57
C LYS A 71 -3.85 -7.66 11.63
N GLY A 72 -4.69 -8.68 11.46
CA GLY A 72 -4.67 -9.87 12.33
C GLY A 72 -3.47 -10.79 12.12
N LYS A 73 -2.85 -10.77 10.92
CA LYS A 73 -1.71 -11.64 10.56
C LYS A 73 -0.35 -11.01 10.84
N PHE A 74 -0.24 -9.69 10.73
CA PHE A 74 1.02 -8.98 10.86
C PHE A 74 1.00 -8.05 12.07
N LEU A 75 1.98 -8.20 12.97
CA LEU A 75 2.15 -7.32 14.11
C LEU A 75 3.05 -6.13 13.73
N ALA A 76 2.47 -4.93 13.75
CA ALA A 76 3.15 -3.65 13.55
C ALA A 76 2.71 -2.62 14.60
N ASP A 77 3.57 -1.63 14.86
CA ASP A 77 3.32 -0.51 15.78
C ASP A 77 2.38 0.54 15.16
N ALA A 78 2.37 0.63 13.83
CA ALA A 78 1.48 1.50 13.06
C ALA A 78 1.09 0.83 11.74
N TYR A 79 -0.14 1.09 11.31
CA TYR A 79 -0.73 0.54 10.09
C TYR A 79 -1.24 1.71 9.26
N CYS A 80 -0.76 1.87 8.03
CA CYS A 80 -1.19 2.92 7.14
C CYS A 80 -1.61 2.33 5.80
N HIS A 81 -2.71 2.82 5.25
CA HIS A 81 -3.09 2.58 3.87
C HIS A 81 -2.95 3.87 3.05
N ILE A 82 -2.40 3.74 1.85
CA ILE A 82 -2.23 4.83 0.90
C ILE A 82 -3.09 4.52 -0.31
N GLY A 83 -3.97 5.44 -0.67
CA GLY A 83 -4.91 5.28 -1.79
C GLY A 83 -5.45 6.62 -2.27
N ASP A 84 -6.07 6.64 -3.45
CA ASP A 84 -6.54 7.85 -4.13
C ASP A 84 -8.07 8.05 -4.01
N ARG A 85 -8.80 7.12 -3.39
CA ARG A 85 -10.27 7.19 -3.25
C ARG A 85 -10.77 7.27 -1.83
N GLU A 86 -11.62 8.26 -1.58
CA GLU A 86 -12.29 8.49 -0.30
C GLU A 86 -13.21 7.31 0.11
N ASP A 87 -14.07 6.87 -0.82
CA ASP A 87 -15.14 5.90 -0.56
C ASP A 87 -14.65 4.44 -0.50
N LEU A 88 -13.54 4.14 -1.18
CA LEU A 88 -12.98 2.78 -1.25
C LEU A 88 -11.70 2.61 -0.43
N ASP A 89 -10.77 3.56 -0.43
CA ASP A 89 -9.50 3.33 0.23
C ASP A 89 -9.58 3.80 1.67
N ARG A 90 -9.94 5.07 1.86
CA ARG A 90 -10.03 5.68 3.19
C ARG A 90 -11.08 4.99 4.05
N GLN A 91 -12.26 4.72 3.51
CA GLN A 91 -13.32 4.07 4.30
C GLN A 91 -12.93 2.67 4.79
N TYR A 92 -12.33 1.84 3.93
CA TYR A 92 -11.93 0.48 4.32
C TYR A 92 -10.71 0.48 5.24
N ALA A 93 -9.75 1.38 5.03
CA ALA A 93 -8.61 1.58 5.92
C ALA A 93 -9.06 1.93 7.34
N LEU A 94 -9.90 2.96 7.49
CA LEU A 94 -10.38 3.40 8.79
C LEU A 94 -11.24 2.32 9.48
N LYS A 95 -12.09 1.61 8.72
CA LYS A 95 -12.86 0.47 9.26
C LYS A 95 -11.97 -0.66 9.79
N ALA A 96 -10.82 -0.90 9.16
CA ALA A 96 -9.82 -1.87 9.63
C ALA A 96 -8.89 -1.30 10.73
N GLY A 97 -9.06 -0.03 11.09
CA GLY A 97 -8.25 0.68 12.07
C GLY A 97 -6.83 1.01 11.58
N TYR A 98 -6.68 1.27 10.29
CA TYR A 98 -5.46 1.82 9.69
C TYR A 98 -5.56 3.34 9.70
N ASP A 99 -4.42 4.01 9.80
CA ASP A 99 -4.27 5.39 9.36
C ASP A 99 -4.37 5.45 7.83
N PHE A 100 -4.63 6.63 7.29
CA PHE A 100 -4.75 6.85 5.85
C PHE A 100 -3.92 8.04 5.42
N LEU A 101 -3.25 7.91 4.28
CA LEU A 101 -2.56 9.02 3.61
C LEU A 101 -2.99 9.07 2.15
N TRP A 102 -3.22 10.26 1.64
CA TRP A 102 -3.32 10.47 0.19
C TRP A 102 -1.95 10.25 -0.47
N PRO A 103 -1.88 9.93 -1.77
CA PRO A 103 -0.60 9.65 -2.43
C PRO A 103 0.37 10.83 -2.35
N ASP A 104 -0.11 12.07 -2.52
CA ASP A 104 0.71 13.28 -2.39
C ASP A 104 1.21 13.50 -0.95
N GLU A 105 0.38 13.22 0.05
CA GLU A 105 0.79 13.30 1.47
C GLU A 105 1.84 12.24 1.81
N ALA A 106 1.70 11.05 1.24
CA ALA A 106 2.66 9.97 1.41
C ALA A 106 4.02 10.32 0.77
N CYS A 107 4.06 10.96 -0.40
CA CYS A 107 5.30 11.44 -1.00
C CYS A 107 6.06 12.43 -0.11
N GLU A 108 5.34 13.22 0.69
CA GLU A 108 5.94 14.19 1.63
C GLU A 108 6.32 13.58 2.99
N SER A 109 5.96 12.32 3.25
CA SER A 109 6.25 11.64 4.51
C SER A 109 7.71 11.18 4.58
N GLU A 110 8.32 11.35 5.76
CA GLU A 110 9.65 10.84 6.10
C GLU A 110 9.79 9.31 5.96
N TRP A 111 8.69 8.59 5.76
CA TRP A 111 8.71 7.15 5.53
C TRP A 111 9.29 6.82 4.15
N PHE A 112 9.07 7.70 3.17
CA PHE A 112 9.44 7.52 1.77
C PHE A 112 10.71 8.29 1.35
N ARG A 113 11.39 8.94 2.31
CA ARG A 113 12.66 9.68 2.12
C ARG A 113 13.87 8.91 2.62
#